data_AF-A0A534LS94-F1
#
_entry.id   AF-A0A534LS94-F1
#
_cell.length_a   1.000
_cell.length_b   1.000
_cell.length_c   1.000
_cell.angle_alpha   90.00
_cell.angle_beta   90.00
_cell.angle_gamma   90.00
#
_symmetry.space_group_name_H-M   'P 1'
#
loop_
_entity.id
_entity.type
_entity.pdbx_description
1 polymer ?
#
loop_
_entity_poly.entity_id
_entity_poly.type
_entity_poly.pdbx_seq_one_letter_code
_entity_poly.pdbx_strand_id
1 'polypeptide(L)' 'MRVCIVLHADLFEPWPIVRPMFEARVLRRLGREVTVFSWIKDVASPLPEEEVRDGLRIRRRKVAAPRGLLGRTV' A
#
# COMPACT_ATOMS: atom_id res chain seq x y z
N MET A 1 -6.14 -4.52 -19.34
CA MET A 1 -6.92 -4.72 -18.09
C MET A 1 -6.09 -4.18 -16.93
N ARG A 2 -6.71 -3.41 -16.04
CA ARG A 2 -6.07 -2.76 -14.89
C ARG A 2 -6.37 -3.57 -13.62
N VAL A 3 -5.38 -3.72 -12.73
CA VAL A 3 -5.53 -4.44 -11.46
C VAL A 3 -5.07 -3.55 -10.32
N CYS A 4 -5.87 -3.49 -9.25
CA CYS A 4 -5.53 -2.78 -8.02
C CYS A 4 -5.33 -3.80 -6.89
N ILE A 5 -4.17 -3.76 -6.24
CA ILE A 5 -3.89 -4.56 -5.04
C ILE A 5 -4.00 -3.61 -3.84
N VAL A 6 -4.92 -3.88 -2.92
CA VAL A 6 -5.14 -3.04 -1.73
C VAL A 6 -4.47 -3.66 -0.52
N LEU A 7 -3.66 -2.87 0.20
CA LEU A 7 -2.90 -3.29 1.37
C LEU A 7 -3.16 -2.36 2.55
N HIS A 8 -3.22 -2.92 3.76
CA HIS A 8 -3.33 -2.17 5.00
C HIS A 8 -1.96 -1.73 5.59
N ALA A 9 -0.89 -1.86 4.79
CA ALA A 9 0.48 -1.47 5.09
C ALA A 9 1.21 -1.15 3.77
N ASP A 10 2.44 -0.61 3.85
CA ASP A 10 3.27 -0.43 2.66
C ASP A 10 3.68 -1.79 2.06
N LEU A 11 3.94 -1.82 0.75
CA LEU A 11 4.37 -3.06 0.07
C LEU A 11 5.77 -3.50 0.46
N PHE A 12 6.66 -2.54 0.73
CA PHE A 12 8.08 -2.76 0.99
C PHE A 12 8.47 -2.50 2.45
N GLU A 13 7.74 -1.63 3.14
CA GLU A 13 8.03 -1.22 4.51
C GLU A 13 6.96 -1.66 5.54
N PRO A 14 7.36 -1.95 6.79
CA PRO A 14 8.75 -2.06 7.27
C PRO A 14 9.47 -3.31 6.74
N TRP A 15 8.70 -4.29 6.25
CA TRP A 15 9.22 -5.49 5.60
C TRP A 15 8.41 -5.77 4.32
N PRO A 16 9.02 -6.33 3.27
CA PRO A 16 8.30 -6.62 2.04
C PRO A 16 7.19 -7.64 2.23
N ILE A 17 5.99 -7.35 1.71
CA ILE A 17 4.87 -8.30 1.72
C ILE A 17 4.98 -9.21 0.50
N VAL A 18 5.65 -10.35 0.69
CA VAL A 18 6.11 -11.26 -0.38
C VAL A 18 4.99 -11.70 -1.33
N ARG A 19 3.82 -12.05 -0.80
CA ARG A 19 2.71 -12.57 -1.61
C ARG A 19 2.17 -11.52 -2.61
N PRO A 20 1.75 -10.32 -2.18
CA PRO A 20 1.41 -9.21 -3.07
C PRO A 20 2.50 -8.89 -4.10
N MET A 21 3.79 -8.92 -3.72
CA MET A 21 4.88 -8.70 -4.67
C MET A 21 4.91 -9.77 -5.77
N PHE A 22 4.77 -11.05 -5.39
CA PHE A 22 4.74 -12.15 -6.33
C PHE A 22 3.54 -12.05 -7.28
N GLU A 23 2.33 -11.80 -6.74
CA GLU A 23 1.11 -11.63 -7.51
C GLU A 23 1.22 -10.46 -8.50
N ALA A 24 1.73 -9.32 -8.03
CA ALA A 24 1.97 -8.14 -8.87
C ALA A 24 2.96 -8.43 -10.01
N ARG A 25 4.03 -9.19 -9.72
CA ARG A 25 5.02 -9.61 -10.73
C ARG A 25 4.39 -10.52 -11.79
N VAL A 26 3.60 -11.51 -11.39
CA VAL A 26 2.92 -12.42 -12.32
C VAL A 26 1.94 -11.65 -13.20
N LEU A 27 1.10 -10.81 -12.61
CA LEU A 27 0.12 -10.00 -13.33
C LEU A 27 0.78 -9.06 -14.35
N ARG A 28 1.91 -8.43 -13.99
CA ARG A 28 2.66 -7.60 -14.94
C ARG A 28 3.25 -8.40 -16.09
N ARG A 29 3.78 -9.60 -15.84
CA ARG A 29 4.25 -10.50 -16.91
C ARG A 29 3.13 -10.91 -17.87
N LEU A 30 1.88 -10.90 -17.41
CA LEU A 30 0.69 -11.11 -18.24
C LEU A 30 0.17 -9.83 -18.92
N GLY A 31 0.96 -8.75 -18.93
CA GLY A 31 0.60 -7.49 -19.60
C GLY A 31 -0.49 -6.68 -18.88
N ARG A 32 -0.69 -6.90 -17.58
CA ARG A 32 -1.65 -6.12 -16.78
C ARG A 32 -1.00 -4.84 -16.25
N GLU A 33 -1.75 -3.74 -16.25
CA GLU A 33 -1.37 -2.52 -15.53
C GLU A 33 -1.70 -2.73 -14.05
N VAL A 34 -0.69 -2.87 -13.20
CA VAL A 34 -0.86 -3.15 -11.77
C VAL A 34 -0.55 -1.89 -10.97
N THR A 35 -1.49 -1.49 -10.13
CA THR A 35 -1.31 -0.44 -9.11
C THR A 35 -1.48 -1.05 -7.72
N VAL A 36 -0.60 -0.68 -6.79
CA VAL A 36 -0.70 -1.07 -5.39
C VAL A 36 -1.19 0.14 -4.60
N PHE A 37 -2.27 -0.03 -3.84
CA PHE A 37 -2.82 0.99 -2.97
C PHE A 37 -2.60 0.61 -1.51
N SER A 38 -1.78 1.37 -0.80
CA SER A 38 -1.35 1.08 0.57
C SER A 38 -1.94 2.09 1.54
N TRP A 39 -2.59 1.61 2.60
CA TRP A 39 -3.01 2.46 3.72
C TRP A 39 -1.91 2.49 4.77
N ILE A 40 -1.27 3.66 4.92
CA ILE A 40 -0.20 3.88 5.90
C ILE A 40 -0.83 4.52 7.12
N LYS A 41 -0.81 3.81 8.25
CA LYS A 41 -1.41 4.28 9.52
C LYS A 41 -0.59 5.36 10.25
N ASP A 42 0.42 5.89 9.58
CA ASP A 42 1.32 6.92 10.06
C ASP A 42 1.31 8.11 9.09
N VAL A 43 0.78 9.24 9.56
CA VAL A 43 0.72 10.50 8.80
C VAL A 43 2.09 11.12 8.63
N ALA A 44 3.00 10.90 9.58
CA ALA A 44 4.35 11.42 9.56
C ALA A 44 5.31 10.53 8.74
N SER A 45 4.83 9.42 8.17
CA SER A 45 5.64 8.54 7.34
C SER A 45 6.37 9.34 6.26
N PRO A 46 7.70 9.17 6.11
CA PRO A 46 8.48 9.90 5.11
C PRO A 46 8.21 9.39 3.68
N LEU A 47 7.52 8.26 3.53
CA LEU A 47 7.22 7.66 2.24
C LEU A 47 6.42 8.61 1.34
N PRO A 48 6.72 8.68 0.04
CA PRO A 48 5.94 9.51 -0.89
C PRO A 48 4.53 8.94 -1.07
N GLU A 49 3.54 9.81 -1.29
CA GLU A 49 2.15 9.40 -1.54
C GLU A 49 1.97 8.65 -2.87
N GLU A 50 2.84 8.92 -3.85
CA GLU A 50 2.86 8.18 -5.10
C GLU A 50 4.32 7.92 -5.50
N GLU A 51 4.61 6.70 -5.91
CA GLU A 51 5.90 6.34 -6.50
C GLU A 51 5.75 5.25 -7.55
N VAL A 52 6.75 5.16 -8.43
CA VAL A 52 6.95 3.98 -9.27
C VAL A 52 8.24 3.31 -8.80
N ARG A 53 8.11 2.09 -8.28
CA ARG A 53 9.25 1.29 -7.79
C ARG A 53 9.19 -0.10 -8.43
N ASP A 54 10.32 -0.55 -8.97
CA ASP A 54 10.42 -1.81 -9.75
C ASP A 54 9.41 -1.93 -10.88
N GLY A 55 8.94 -0.79 -11.42
CA GLY A 55 7.88 -0.71 -12.43
C GLY A 55 6.46 -1.02 -11.94
N LEU A 56 6.24 -1.03 -10.61
CA LEU A 56 4.92 -1.00 -9.99
C LEU A 56 4.56 0.44 -9.63
N ARG A 57 3.35 0.88 -10.00
CA ARG A 57 2.79 2.13 -9.47
C ARG A 57 2.26 1.86 -8.07
N ILE A 58 2.71 2.65 -7.09
CA ILE A 58 2.35 2.52 -5.69
C ILE A 58 1.74 3.83 -5.25
N ARG A 59 0.54 3.76 -4.68
CA ARG A 59 -0.19 4.88 -4.13
C ARG A 59 -0.39 4.63 -2.65
N ARG A 60 0.02 5.58 -1.84
CA ARG A 60 -0.07 5.51 -0.38
C ARG A 60 -1.07 6.53 0.09
N ARG A 61 -2.03 6.08 0.88
CA ARG A 61 -2.88 6.97 1.67
C ARG A 61 -2.39 6.96 3.10
N LYS A 62 -1.81 8.08 3.53
CA LYS A 62 -1.42 8.30 4.92
C LYS A 62 -2.66 8.69 5.72
N VAL A 63 -3.05 7.86 6.68
CA VAL A 63 -4.27 8.05 7.48
C VAL A 63 -3.89 7.88 8.95
N ALA A 64 -4.16 8.89 9.76
CA ALA A 64 -4.11 8.71 11.20
C ALA A 64 -5.28 7.82 11.62
N ALA A 65 -5.04 6.85 12.52
CA ALA A 65 -6.15 6.21 13.21
C ALA A 65 -7.01 7.32 13.88
N PRO A 66 -8.35 7.25 13.82
CA PRO A 66 -9.21 8.24 14.45
C PRO A 66 -8.94 8.28 15.96
N ARG A 67 -8.15 9.26 16.41
CA ARG A 67 -7.90 9.54 17.83
C ARG A 67 -9.13 10.24 18.38
N GLY A 68 -10.15 9.46 18.74
CA GLY A 68 -11.41 10.01 19.27
C GLY A 68 -12.45 9.00 19.76
N LEU A 69 -12.29 7.69 19.49
CA LEU A 69 -13.25 6.66 19.93
C LEU A 69 -12.72 5.68 20.98
N LEU A 70 -11.44 5.75 21.35
CA LEU A 70 -10.85 4.93 22.41
C LEU A 70 -10.87 5.60 23.80
N GLY A 71 -11.52 6.77 23.92
CA GLY A 71 -11.61 7.56 25.15
C GLY A 71 -12.90 7.40 25.96
N ARG A 72 -13.77 6.44 25.62
CA ARG A 72 -14.98 6.12 26.40
C ARG A 72 -15.21 4.61 26.41
N THR A 73 -14.45 3.91 27.24
CA THR A 73 -14.91 2.67 27.87
C THR A 73 -14.84 2.93 29.36
N VAL A 74 -16.04 3.07 29.92
CA VAL A 74 -16.50 3.04 31.32
C VAL A 74 -15.45 3.16 32.42
#